data_AF-A0A929Q0F2-F1
#
_entry.id   AF-A0A929Q0F2-F1
#
_cell.length_a   1.000
_cell.length_b   1.000
_cell.length_c   1.000
_cell.angle_alpha   90.00
_cell.angle_beta   90.00
_cell.angle_gamma   90.00
#
_symmetry.space_group_name_H-M   'P 1'
#
loop_
_entity.id
_entity.type
_entity.pdbx_description
1 polymer ?
#
loop_
_entity_poly.entity_id
_entity_poly.type
_entity_poly.pdbx_seq_one_letter_code
_entity_poly.pdbx_strand_id
1 'polypeptide(L)'
;MKNEEHFGILSDTMERYRQNVLDQKPYIDATRALLATKAYRENESQPKVIVRARMLEKILDEMPIYIEEESQLAGNQASFNRAAPVFPEYTLGFILDELDLFEKRDGDVFYITEQTKEDLRSIASFWQGKTLREKGMAALPASVQVYMETGLFGMEGKLNAGDAHLAVDLTSVLQKGLLSFDQRAMKLQAELDLCQAENLAKDQFYQAVHIVLQAVKRFSQRYADLAFELAQSQQGKRKQELLELARICRKVPWQPAETFHEALQAVWLIQVVLQIESNGHSLSFGRFDQYINPYYEHDLKEGLIDEEQALDLLANLWIKTQTINKVRSQSHTYSSAGSPMYQNVTIGGQTPEGKDAVNQTSYLVLKSIARTRLPQPNLTVRYHAGLSPAFMQEAIEVMRLGTGMPAFNNDEIIIPSFIKLGVKPEDAYNYSAIGCVETAVPGKWGYRCTGMSYLNFPRLLLRNSH
;
A
#
# COMPACT_ATOMS: atom_id res chain seq x y z
N MET A 1 -9.93 -17.55 -21.26
CA MET A 1 -9.39 -17.01 -22.53
C MET A 1 -8.37 -15.94 -22.17
N LYS A 2 -7.19 -15.90 -22.80
CA LYS A 2 -6.16 -14.88 -22.50
C LYS A 2 -6.31 -13.58 -23.32
N ASN A 3 -7.06 -13.64 -24.43
CA ASN A 3 -7.33 -12.53 -25.36
C ASN A 3 -6.06 -11.79 -25.82
N GLU A 4 -5.02 -12.57 -26.12
CA GLU A 4 -3.68 -12.06 -26.49
C GLU A 4 -3.70 -11.27 -27.80
N GLU A 5 -4.63 -11.55 -28.72
CA GLU A 5 -4.80 -10.76 -29.96
C GLU A 5 -5.25 -9.32 -29.68
N HIS A 6 -6.03 -9.10 -28.61
CA HIS A 6 -6.57 -7.78 -28.26
C HIS A 6 -5.62 -7.00 -27.35
N PHE A 7 -5.19 -7.61 -26.24
CA PHE A 7 -4.37 -6.93 -25.24
C PHE A 7 -2.86 -7.08 -25.47
N GLY A 8 -2.42 -7.99 -26.33
CA GLY A 8 -1.02 -8.40 -26.45
C GLY A 8 -0.59 -9.34 -25.30
N ILE A 9 0.72 -9.57 -25.21
CA ILE A 9 1.35 -10.44 -24.22
C ILE A 9 2.30 -9.66 -23.32
N LEU A 10 2.63 -10.25 -22.15
CA LEU A 10 3.76 -9.76 -21.36
C LEU A 10 5.08 -9.99 -22.11
N SER A 11 6.05 -9.11 -21.92
CA SER A 11 7.42 -9.40 -22.33
C SER A 11 7.96 -10.62 -21.57
N ASP A 12 8.93 -11.32 -22.16
CA ASP A 12 9.54 -12.51 -21.55
C ASP A 12 10.11 -12.21 -20.16
N THR A 13 10.65 -11.00 -19.96
CA THR A 13 11.18 -10.54 -18.68
C THR A 13 10.07 -10.38 -17.64
N MET A 14 8.94 -9.77 -18.01
CA MET A 14 7.82 -9.59 -17.08
C MET A 14 7.06 -10.90 -16.80
N GLU A 15 6.94 -11.81 -17.78
CA GLU A 15 6.36 -13.13 -17.53
C GLU A 15 7.24 -13.95 -16.57
N ARG A 16 8.57 -13.92 -16.75
CA ARG A 16 9.50 -14.56 -15.81
C ARG A 16 9.41 -13.95 -14.42
N TYR A 17 9.38 -12.62 -14.31
CA TYR A 17 9.21 -11.95 -13.02
C TYR A 17 7.91 -12.35 -12.32
N ARG A 18 6.81 -12.33 -13.08
CA ARG A 18 5.48 -12.73 -12.62
C ARG A 18 5.49 -14.14 -12.06
N GLN A 19 6.06 -15.10 -12.78
CA GLN A 19 6.12 -16.50 -12.33
C GLN A 19 7.03 -16.68 -11.12
N ASN A 20 8.20 -16.03 -11.09
CA ASN A 20 9.09 -16.05 -9.93
C ASN A 20 8.39 -15.57 -8.66
N VAL A 21 7.56 -14.51 -8.74
CA VAL A 21 6.78 -14.03 -7.59
C VAL A 21 5.66 -15.00 -7.22
N LEU A 22 4.91 -15.54 -8.19
CA LEU A 22 3.79 -16.44 -7.91
C LEU A 22 4.23 -17.79 -7.32
N ASP A 23 5.38 -18.31 -7.76
CA ASP A 23 5.95 -19.57 -7.29
C ASP A 23 6.62 -19.44 -5.92
N GLN A 24 6.94 -18.20 -5.50
CA GLN A 24 7.54 -17.93 -4.20
C GLN A 24 6.60 -18.32 -3.06
N LYS A 25 7.06 -19.23 -2.21
CA LYS A 25 6.36 -19.61 -0.98
C LYS A 25 6.34 -18.43 0.01
N PRO A 26 5.18 -18.08 0.58
CA PRO A 26 5.09 -17.01 1.57
C PRO A 26 5.63 -17.49 2.93
N TYR A 27 6.55 -16.73 3.52
CA TYR A 27 7.09 -17.01 4.86
C TYR A 27 6.76 -15.90 5.85
N ILE A 28 6.79 -16.21 7.13
CA ILE A 28 6.86 -15.22 8.20
C ILE A 28 8.28 -14.65 8.28
N ASP A 29 8.40 -13.32 8.36
CA ASP A 29 9.68 -12.61 8.52
C ASP A 29 9.72 -11.81 9.83
N ALA A 30 10.68 -12.14 10.70
CA ALA A 30 10.87 -11.48 11.99
C ALA A 30 11.69 -10.18 11.91
N THR A 31 12.38 -9.92 10.79
CA THR A 31 13.38 -8.83 10.67
C THR A 31 12.80 -7.48 11.07
N ARG A 32 11.63 -7.12 10.54
CA ARG A 32 10.93 -5.88 10.92
C ARG A 32 10.62 -5.82 12.42
N ALA A 33 10.13 -6.92 13.00
CA ALA A 33 9.74 -6.98 14.41
C ALA A 33 10.95 -6.81 15.34
N LEU A 34 12.10 -7.40 14.98
CA LEU A 34 13.36 -7.23 15.71
C LEU A 34 13.84 -5.78 15.68
N LEU A 35 13.88 -5.16 14.48
CA LEU A 35 14.28 -3.76 14.30
C LEU A 35 13.34 -2.79 15.02
N ALA A 36 12.02 -3.05 14.95
CA ALA A 36 11.02 -2.26 15.68
C ALA A 36 11.24 -2.34 17.19
N THR A 37 11.49 -3.55 17.71
CA THR A 37 11.77 -3.78 19.14
C THR A 37 13.03 -3.04 19.58
N LYS A 38 14.11 -3.12 18.78
CA LYS A 38 15.37 -2.41 19.03
C LYS A 38 15.15 -0.90 19.10
N ALA A 39 14.45 -0.32 18.12
CA ALA A 39 14.14 1.12 18.12
C ALA A 39 13.31 1.54 19.34
N TYR A 40 12.31 0.74 19.72
CA TYR A 40 11.50 1.03 20.91
C TYR A 40 12.35 1.01 22.20
N ARG A 41 13.25 0.04 22.36
CA ARG A 41 14.17 -0.05 23.52
C ARG A 41 15.12 1.16 23.60
N GLU A 42 15.66 1.58 22.46
CA GLU A 42 16.58 2.72 22.38
C GLU A 42 15.91 4.08 22.67
N ASN A 43 14.58 4.16 22.57
CA ASN A 43 13.83 5.42 22.61
C ASN A 43 12.72 5.43 23.67
N GLU A 44 12.75 4.59 24.70
CA GLU A 44 11.62 4.45 25.65
C GLU A 44 11.18 5.74 26.34
N SER A 45 12.12 6.67 26.58
CA SER A 45 11.88 7.97 27.22
C SER A 45 11.24 9.01 26.29
N GLN A 46 11.19 8.76 24.98
CA GLN A 46 10.69 9.70 23.99
C GLN A 46 9.15 9.70 23.91
N PRO A 47 8.54 10.81 23.45
CA PRO A 47 7.12 10.83 23.09
C PRO A 47 6.79 9.74 22.07
N LYS A 48 5.60 9.12 22.16
CA LYS A 48 5.26 7.96 21.31
C LYS A 48 5.32 8.25 19.81
N VAL A 49 5.00 9.48 19.38
CA VAL A 49 5.13 9.89 17.98
C VAL A 49 6.59 9.86 17.50
N ILE A 50 7.53 10.28 18.35
CA ILE A 50 8.97 10.21 18.07
C ILE A 50 9.46 8.76 18.09
N VAL A 51 9.01 7.94 19.05
CA VAL A 51 9.36 6.50 19.09
C VAL A 51 8.95 5.82 17.79
N ARG A 52 7.77 6.10 17.26
CA ARG A 52 7.30 5.51 15.99
C ARG A 52 8.06 6.04 14.77
N ALA A 53 8.42 7.33 14.76
CA ALA A 53 9.27 7.89 13.72
C ALA A 53 10.66 7.22 13.71
N ARG A 54 11.29 7.07 14.89
CA ARG A 54 12.57 6.37 15.07
C ARG A 54 12.48 4.87 14.77
N MET A 55 11.32 4.26 15.03
CA MET A 55 11.03 2.87 14.64
C MET A 55 11.10 2.72 13.12
N LEU A 56 10.35 3.53 12.37
CA LEU A 56 10.37 3.46 10.91
C LEU A 56 11.77 3.81 10.37
N GLU A 57 12.42 4.83 10.93
CA GLU A 57 13.80 5.20 10.59
C GLU A 57 14.74 3.99 10.69
N LYS A 58 14.76 3.33 11.84
CA LYS A 58 15.63 2.16 12.06
C LYS A 58 15.29 1.02 11.10
N ILE A 59 14.00 0.75 10.87
CA ILE A 59 13.59 -0.30 9.94
C ILE A 59 14.10 0.03 8.53
N LEU A 60 13.85 1.23 8.01
CA LEU A 60 14.25 1.63 6.66
C LEU A 60 15.76 1.75 6.49
N ASP A 61 16.51 2.11 7.53
CA ASP A 61 17.97 2.20 7.46
C ASP A 61 18.65 0.82 7.55
N GLU A 62 18.09 -0.13 8.30
CA GLU A 62 18.75 -1.42 8.61
C GLU A 62 18.15 -2.65 7.90
N MET A 63 16.89 -2.62 7.44
CA MET A 63 16.27 -3.79 6.80
C MET A 63 17.03 -4.22 5.54
N PRO A 64 17.13 -5.53 5.24
CA PRO A 64 17.72 -5.99 4.00
C PRO A 64 16.93 -5.48 2.79
N ILE A 65 17.66 -5.05 1.76
CA ILE A 65 17.10 -4.58 0.49
C ILE A 65 17.63 -5.43 -0.66
N TYR A 66 16.82 -5.59 -1.70
CA TYR A 66 17.21 -6.28 -2.93
C TYR A 66 16.51 -5.67 -4.15
N ILE A 67 17.07 -5.92 -5.33
CA ILE A 67 16.45 -5.62 -6.63
C ILE A 67 16.40 -6.94 -7.39
N GLU A 68 15.22 -7.35 -7.80
CA GLU A 68 15.02 -8.59 -8.57
C GLU A 68 15.66 -8.46 -9.94
N GLU A 69 16.14 -9.58 -10.47
CA GLU A 69 16.87 -9.62 -11.73
C GLU A 69 16.06 -9.02 -12.88
N GLU A 70 14.76 -9.27 -12.91
CA GLU A 70 13.84 -8.75 -13.93
C GLU A 70 13.31 -7.36 -13.64
N SER A 71 13.42 -6.87 -12.39
CA SER A 71 12.67 -5.69 -11.99
C SER A 71 13.29 -4.40 -12.51
N GLN A 72 12.43 -3.50 -12.99
CA GLN A 72 12.74 -2.12 -13.37
C GLN A 72 12.43 -1.13 -12.23
N LEU A 73 11.84 -1.60 -11.12
CA LEU A 73 11.48 -0.80 -9.97
C LEU A 73 12.16 -1.35 -8.69
N ALA A 74 12.68 -0.47 -7.86
CA ALA A 74 13.34 -0.82 -6.60
C ALA A 74 12.39 -0.67 -5.40
N GLY A 75 12.50 -1.54 -4.40
CA GLY A 75 11.64 -1.51 -3.21
C GLY A 75 11.12 -2.89 -2.85
N ASN A 76 11.30 -3.30 -1.60
CA ASN A 76 10.80 -4.54 -1.00
C ASN A 76 10.23 -4.28 0.40
N GLN A 77 9.18 -5.02 0.77
CA GLN A 77 8.51 -4.89 2.07
C GLN A 77 9.23 -5.64 3.21
N ALA A 78 9.83 -6.78 2.86
CA ALA A 78 10.42 -7.74 3.78
C ALA A 78 11.69 -8.35 3.14
N SER A 79 12.32 -9.32 3.81
CA SER A 79 13.62 -9.86 3.39
C SER A 79 13.60 -10.59 2.04
N PHE A 80 12.43 -10.97 1.54
CA PHE A 80 12.21 -11.58 0.23
C PHE A 80 10.75 -11.45 -0.20
N ASN A 81 10.47 -11.75 -1.48
CA ASN A 81 9.14 -11.60 -2.06
C ASN A 81 8.11 -12.47 -1.33
N ARG A 82 6.91 -11.91 -1.11
CA ARG A 82 5.76 -12.55 -0.45
C ARG A 82 5.97 -12.93 1.01
N ALA A 83 7.10 -12.57 1.62
CA ALA A 83 7.27 -12.68 3.06
C ALA A 83 6.33 -11.71 3.77
N ALA A 84 5.71 -12.16 4.87
CA ALA A 84 4.88 -11.34 5.73
C ALA A 84 5.70 -10.86 6.93
N PRO A 85 6.03 -9.55 7.01
CA PRO A 85 6.69 -9.01 8.20
C PRO A 85 5.74 -9.04 9.40
N VAL A 86 6.30 -9.22 10.60
CA VAL A 86 5.54 -9.18 11.86
C VAL A 86 5.53 -7.76 12.46
N PHE A 87 4.36 -7.36 12.99
CA PHE A 87 4.13 -6.02 13.52
C PHE A 87 3.72 -6.07 15.00
N PRO A 88 4.70 -6.29 15.91
CA PRO A 88 4.43 -6.62 17.29
C PRO A 88 3.78 -5.47 18.07
N GLU A 89 3.90 -4.22 17.60
CA GLU A 89 3.26 -3.07 18.23
C GLU A 89 1.73 -3.10 18.16
N TYR A 90 1.15 -3.85 17.22
CA TYR A 90 -0.30 -4.08 17.18
C TYR A 90 -0.69 -5.33 17.95
N THR A 91 -0.02 -6.45 17.68
CA THR A 91 -0.28 -7.73 18.33
C THR A 91 0.88 -8.69 18.09
N LEU A 92 1.15 -9.55 19.07
CA LEU A 92 2.06 -10.69 18.93
C LEU A 92 1.44 -12.00 19.44
N GLY A 93 0.31 -11.94 20.15
CA GLY A 93 -0.33 -13.10 20.78
C GLY A 93 -0.65 -14.22 19.79
N PHE A 94 -1.52 -13.95 18.82
CA PHE A 94 -1.90 -14.96 17.82
C PHE A 94 -0.69 -15.47 17.01
N ILE A 95 0.33 -14.64 16.80
CA ILE A 95 1.54 -15.06 16.09
C ILE A 95 2.26 -16.14 16.88
N LEU A 96 2.41 -15.94 18.20
CA LEU A 96 3.07 -16.91 19.09
C LEU A 96 2.23 -18.18 19.29
N ASP A 97 0.91 -18.03 19.34
CA ASP A 97 -0.03 -19.16 19.49
C ASP A 97 -0.04 -20.06 18.24
N GLU A 98 0.28 -19.50 17.07
CA GLU A 98 0.16 -20.19 15.78
C GLU A 98 1.50 -20.57 15.13
N LEU A 99 2.64 -20.40 15.82
CA LEU A 99 3.98 -20.67 15.26
C LEU A 99 4.14 -22.06 14.63
N ASP A 100 3.48 -23.08 15.19
CA ASP A 100 3.52 -24.47 14.69
C ASP A 100 2.26 -24.87 13.90
N LEU A 101 1.39 -23.89 13.63
CA LEU A 101 0.09 -24.06 12.97
C LEU A 101 0.01 -23.38 11.61
N PHE A 102 0.83 -22.35 11.32
CA PHE A 102 0.79 -21.62 10.04
C PHE A 102 0.85 -22.52 8.81
N GLU A 103 1.72 -23.53 8.82
CA GLU A 103 1.88 -24.48 7.71
C GLU A 103 0.74 -25.49 7.58
N LYS A 104 -0.10 -25.62 8.62
CA LYS A 104 -1.20 -26.58 8.72
C LYS A 104 -2.57 -25.96 8.42
N ARG A 105 -2.62 -24.66 8.10
CA ARG A 105 -3.86 -23.96 7.76
C ARG A 105 -4.43 -24.48 6.43
N ASP A 106 -5.74 -24.35 6.28
CA ASP A 106 -6.52 -24.71 5.09
C ASP A 106 -6.59 -23.59 4.04
N GLY A 107 -6.16 -22.38 4.40
CA GLY A 107 -6.02 -21.21 3.54
C GLY A 107 -4.98 -20.24 4.10
N ASP A 108 -4.41 -19.39 3.24
CA ASP A 108 -3.35 -18.44 3.58
C ASP A 108 -2.22 -19.09 4.41
N VAL A 109 -1.66 -20.17 3.86
CA VAL A 109 -0.57 -20.94 4.45
C VAL A 109 0.71 -20.11 4.43
N PHE A 110 1.41 -20.04 5.56
CA PHE A 110 2.73 -19.42 5.68
C PHE A 110 3.74 -20.44 6.21
N TYR A 111 4.96 -20.37 5.69
CA TYR A 111 6.09 -21.14 6.18
C TYR A 111 6.87 -20.33 7.22
N ILE A 112 7.54 -21.02 8.15
CA ILE A 112 8.30 -20.34 9.19
C ILE A 112 9.50 -21.20 9.60
N THR A 113 10.68 -20.57 9.64
CA THR A 113 11.91 -21.25 10.06
C THR A 113 12.00 -21.30 11.59
N GLU A 114 12.74 -22.27 12.13
CA GLU A 114 12.99 -22.34 13.59
C GLU A 114 13.67 -21.07 14.12
N GLN A 115 14.61 -20.49 13.36
CA GLN A 115 15.23 -19.21 13.71
C GLN A 115 14.20 -18.09 13.83
N THR A 116 13.27 -17.96 12.88
CA THR A 116 12.20 -16.96 12.94
C THR A 116 11.30 -17.17 14.17
N LYS A 117 11.01 -18.43 14.56
CA LYS A 117 10.25 -18.72 15.79
C LYS A 117 11.01 -18.24 17.03
N GLU A 118 12.30 -18.56 17.12
CA GLU A 118 13.17 -18.15 18.24
C GLU A 118 13.26 -16.62 18.33
N ASP A 119 13.48 -15.95 17.20
CA ASP A 119 13.55 -14.49 17.10
C ASP A 119 12.27 -13.83 17.62
N LEU A 120 11.09 -14.31 17.20
CA LEU A 120 9.79 -13.79 17.65
C LEU A 120 9.55 -14.06 19.14
N ARG A 121 9.96 -15.23 19.66
CA ARG A 121 9.89 -15.51 21.11
C ARG A 121 10.80 -14.60 21.91
N SER A 122 11.99 -14.26 21.40
CA SER A 122 12.98 -13.43 22.08
C SER A 122 12.48 -12.00 22.38
N ILE A 123 11.54 -11.49 21.59
CA ILE A 123 10.95 -10.14 21.76
C ILE A 123 9.61 -10.16 22.49
N ALA A 124 9.03 -11.33 22.77
CA ALA A 124 7.67 -11.45 23.31
C ALA A 124 7.49 -10.73 24.64
N SER A 125 8.43 -10.94 25.58
CA SER A 125 8.41 -10.31 26.90
C SER A 125 8.46 -8.78 26.84
N PHE A 126 9.10 -8.21 25.81
CA PHE A 126 9.17 -6.76 25.65
C PHE A 126 7.83 -6.16 25.27
N TRP A 127 7.04 -6.86 24.44
CA TRP A 127 5.78 -6.35 23.89
C TRP A 127 4.55 -6.63 24.77
N GLN A 128 4.67 -7.53 25.74
CA GLN A 128 3.62 -7.82 26.70
C GLN A 128 3.12 -6.54 27.40
N GLY A 129 1.81 -6.33 27.40
CA GLY A 129 1.13 -5.13 27.92
C GLY A 129 1.34 -3.84 27.11
N LYS A 130 2.08 -3.89 25.98
CA LYS A 130 2.39 -2.71 25.17
C LYS A 130 1.61 -2.65 23.86
N THR A 131 1.03 -3.76 23.42
CA THR A 131 0.39 -3.89 22.10
C THR A 131 -0.95 -3.14 22.00
N LEU A 132 -1.34 -2.78 20.77
CA LEU A 132 -2.68 -2.21 20.50
C LEU A 132 -3.79 -3.15 20.98
N ARG A 133 -3.66 -4.46 20.71
CA ARG A 133 -4.66 -5.45 21.10
C ARG A 133 -4.87 -5.46 22.62
N GLU A 134 -3.80 -5.60 23.40
CA GLU A 134 -3.92 -5.69 24.86
C GLU A 134 -4.51 -4.43 25.46
N LYS A 135 -4.06 -3.25 25.00
CA LYS A 135 -4.59 -1.96 25.46
C LYS A 135 -6.04 -1.75 25.04
N GLY A 136 -6.37 -2.12 23.81
CA GLY A 136 -7.74 -2.06 23.28
C GLY A 136 -8.69 -2.95 24.08
N MET A 137 -8.29 -4.19 24.33
CA MET A 137 -9.09 -5.13 25.14
C MET A 137 -9.24 -4.65 26.59
N ALA A 138 -8.20 -4.09 27.20
CA ALA A 138 -8.27 -3.53 28.55
C ALA A 138 -9.17 -2.29 28.66
N ALA A 139 -9.35 -1.54 27.57
CA ALA A 139 -10.21 -0.36 27.53
C ALA A 139 -11.70 -0.69 27.30
N LEU A 140 -12.01 -1.89 26.81
CA LEU A 140 -13.40 -2.29 26.53
C LEU A 140 -14.16 -2.56 27.84
N PRO A 141 -15.41 -2.08 27.99
CA PRO A 141 -16.26 -2.46 29.10
C PRO A 141 -16.48 -3.98 29.13
N ALA A 142 -16.51 -4.59 30.32
CA ALA A 142 -16.75 -6.02 30.48
C ALA A 142 -18.04 -6.50 29.79
N SER A 143 -19.06 -5.64 29.72
CA SER A 143 -20.33 -5.94 29.03
C SER A 143 -20.18 -6.17 27.51
N VAL A 144 -19.08 -5.71 26.90
CA VAL A 144 -18.81 -5.88 25.47
C VAL A 144 -18.32 -7.28 25.13
N GLN A 145 -17.61 -7.92 26.07
CA GLN A 145 -16.91 -9.18 25.84
C GLN A 145 -17.85 -10.28 25.32
N VAL A 146 -19.04 -10.42 25.90
CA VAL A 146 -20.04 -11.44 25.50
C VAL A 146 -20.46 -11.29 24.03
N TYR A 147 -20.51 -10.08 23.49
CA TYR A 147 -20.92 -9.85 22.10
C TYR A 147 -19.80 -10.21 21.11
N MET A 148 -18.54 -10.04 21.52
CA MET A 148 -17.38 -10.46 20.74
C MET A 148 -17.20 -11.98 20.77
N GLU A 149 -17.32 -12.59 21.94
CA GLU A 149 -17.23 -14.06 22.13
C GLU A 149 -18.32 -14.80 21.36
N THR A 150 -19.54 -14.27 21.37
CA THR A 150 -20.61 -14.86 20.57
C THR A 150 -20.33 -14.68 19.08
N GLY A 151 -19.63 -13.63 18.65
CA GLY A 151 -19.45 -13.29 17.23
C GLY A 151 -20.63 -12.47 16.68
N LEU A 152 -21.36 -11.77 17.55
CA LEU A 152 -22.38 -10.80 17.13
C LEU A 152 -21.72 -9.64 16.37
N PHE A 153 -20.60 -9.14 16.89
CA PHE A 153 -19.72 -8.27 16.13
C PHE A 153 -18.25 -8.61 16.40
N GLY A 154 -17.39 -8.33 15.41
CA GLY A 154 -15.95 -8.57 15.50
C GLY A 154 -15.14 -7.29 15.40
N MET A 155 -14.05 -7.21 16.18
CA MET A 155 -13.05 -6.12 16.14
C MET A 155 -11.65 -6.60 15.77
N GLU A 156 -11.50 -7.86 15.33
CA GLU A 156 -10.17 -8.47 15.13
C GLU A 156 -9.32 -7.81 14.06
N GLY A 157 -9.93 -7.26 13.01
CA GLY A 157 -9.20 -6.50 12.00
C GLY A 157 -8.55 -5.22 12.54
N LYS A 158 -9.18 -4.57 13.52
CA LYS A 158 -8.71 -3.30 14.11
C LYS A 158 -7.72 -3.49 15.25
N LEU A 159 -7.96 -4.48 16.10
CA LEU A 159 -7.12 -4.70 17.27
C LEU A 159 -5.79 -5.37 16.92
N ASN A 160 -5.72 -6.06 15.78
CA ASN A 160 -4.51 -6.77 15.32
C ASN A 160 -3.71 -6.04 14.25
N ALA A 161 -4.13 -4.85 13.81
CA ALA A 161 -3.46 -4.15 12.72
C ALA A 161 -3.65 -2.63 12.78
N GLY A 162 -2.80 -1.91 12.06
CA GLY A 162 -3.05 -0.51 11.74
C GLY A 162 -4.23 -0.34 10.80
N ASP A 163 -4.70 0.91 10.68
CA ASP A 163 -5.94 1.19 9.97
C ASP A 163 -5.77 1.17 8.45
N ALA A 164 -4.88 2.01 7.90
CA ALA A 164 -4.78 2.26 6.45
C ALA A 164 -6.16 2.57 5.84
N HIS A 165 -6.65 1.79 4.86
CA HIS A 165 -7.94 2.05 4.21
C HIS A 165 -8.07 3.50 3.72
N LEU A 166 -7.06 3.95 2.96
CA LEU A 166 -6.98 5.28 2.38
C LEU A 166 -6.13 5.29 1.11
N ALA A 167 -6.15 6.41 0.40
CA ALA A 167 -5.18 6.79 -0.62
C ALA A 167 -4.52 8.09 -0.18
N VAL A 168 -3.20 8.14 -0.17
CA VAL A 168 -2.44 9.36 0.20
C VAL A 168 -2.40 10.36 -0.96
N ASP A 169 -1.95 11.59 -0.70
CA ASP A 169 -1.78 12.62 -1.74
C ASP A 169 -0.54 12.35 -2.62
N LEU A 170 -0.62 11.31 -3.45
CA LEU A 170 0.44 10.95 -4.40
C LEU A 170 0.66 12.06 -5.45
N THR A 171 -0.36 12.86 -5.75
CA THR A 171 -0.23 13.98 -6.70
C THR A 171 0.77 15.01 -6.17
N SER A 172 0.61 15.47 -4.93
CA SER A 172 1.57 16.42 -4.35
C SER A 172 2.95 15.80 -4.14
N VAL A 173 3.05 14.50 -3.82
CA VAL A 173 4.35 13.82 -3.71
C VAL A 173 5.09 13.87 -5.05
N LEU A 174 4.43 13.54 -6.15
CA LEU A 174 5.05 13.54 -7.48
C LEU A 174 5.43 14.95 -7.95
N GLN A 175 4.56 15.94 -7.72
CA GLN A 175 4.77 17.30 -8.21
C GLN A 175 5.76 18.12 -7.37
N LYS A 176 5.86 17.85 -6.08
CA LYS A 176 6.63 18.71 -5.14
C LYS A 176 7.79 17.97 -4.47
N GLY A 177 7.79 16.63 -4.49
CA GLY A 177 8.74 15.80 -3.75
C GLY A 177 8.54 15.88 -2.23
N LEU A 178 9.05 14.87 -1.52
CA LEU A 178 9.05 14.83 -0.05
C LEU A 178 9.83 16.00 0.58
N LEU A 179 10.80 16.57 -0.13
CA LEU A 179 11.53 17.76 0.30
C LEU A 179 10.60 18.92 0.66
N SER A 180 9.54 19.13 -0.12
CA SER A 180 8.58 20.22 0.15
C SER A 180 7.81 20.03 1.45
N PHE A 181 7.47 18.78 1.80
CA PHE A 181 6.80 18.43 3.05
C PHE A 181 7.74 18.57 4.24
N ASP A 182 9.01 18.18 4.07
CA ASP A 182 10.05 18.31 5.08
C ASP A 182 10.31 19.79 5.42
N GLN A 183 10.51 20.62 4.40
CA GLN A 183 10.69 22.06 4.56
C GLN A 183 9.46 22.72 5.20
N ARG A 184 8.25 22.30 4.83
CA ARG A 184 7.02 22.79 5.46
C ARG A 184 6.96 22.41 6.94
N ALA A 185 7.27 21.17 7.30
CA ALA A 185 7.25 20.71 8.68
C ALA A 185 8.27 21.50 9.53
N MET A 186 9.50 21.67 9.04
CA MET A 186 10.55 22.42 9.73
C MET A 186 10.23 23.91 9.86
N LYS A 187 9.63 24.52 8.83
CA LYS A 187 9.14 25.90 8.91
C LYS A 187 8.06 26.04 9.99
N LEU A 188 7.03 25.19 9.95
CA LEU A 188 5.94 25.25 10.92
C LEU A 188 6.43 24.99 12.34
N GLN A 189 7.40 24.09 12.52
CA GLN A 189 8.02 23.85 13.83
C GLN A 189 8.74 25.09 14.36
N ALA A 190 9.54 25.77 13.52
CA ALA A 190 10.28 26.96 13.92
C ALA A 190 9.38 28.17 14.27
N GLU A 191 8.14 28.18 13.77
CA GLU A 191 7.14 29.23 14.04
C GLU A 191 6.32 28.98 15.31
N LEU A 192 6.48 27.85 16.00
CA LEU A 192 5.71 27.52 17.20
C LEU A 192 6.17 28.34 18.42
N ASP A 193 5.20 28.90 19.14
CA ASP A 193 5.39 29.42 20.49
C ASP A 193 5.29 28.26 21.51
N LEU A 194 6.44 27.83 22.04
CA LEU A 194 6.51 26.73 23.00
C LEU A 194 6.10 27.12 24.42
N CYS A 195 5.77 28.39 24.68
CA CYS A 195 5.11 28.80 25.92
C CYS A 195 3.62 28.41 25.94
N GLN A 196 3.04 28.02 24.80
CA GLN A 196 1.68 27.49 24.69
C GLN A 196 1.71 25.96 24.74
N ALA A 197 1.09 25.36 25.76
CA ALA A 197 1.14 23.93 26.01
C ALA A 197 0.61 23.09 24.82
N GLU A 198 -0.39 23.58 24.09
CA GLU A 198 -0.94 22.93 22.90
C GLU A 198 0.05 22.79 21.74
N ASN A 199 1.11 23.60 21.70
CA ASN A 199 2.11 23.56 20.64
C ASN A 199 3.16 22.47 20.86
N LEU A 200 3.31 21.94 22.08
CA LEU A 200 4.28 20.87 22.36
C LEU A 200 3.98 19.60 21.54
N ALA A 201 2.71 19.23 21.39
CA ALA A 201 2.32 18.08 20.59
C ALA A 201 2.60 18.30 19.09
N LYS A 202 2.46 19.55 18.60
CA LYS A 202 2.77 19.91 17.21
C LYS A 202 4.27 19.87 16.93
N ASP A 203 5.07 20.40 17.86
CA ASP A 203 6.54 20.35 17.77
C ASP A 203 7.04 18.92 17.60
N GLN A 204 6.59 18.01 18.49
CA GLN A 204 6.91 16.59 18.43
C GLN A 204 6.43 15.93 17.13
N PHE A 205 5.24 16.32 16.64
CA PHE A 205 4.72 15.80 15.37
C PHE A 205 5.55 16.26 14.18
N TYR A 206 5.92 17.53 14.09
CA TYR A 206 6.75 18.04 12.99
C TYR A 206 8.16 17.46 13.01
N GLN A 207 8.74 17.27 14.20
CA GLN A 207 10.00 16.55 14.35
C GLN A 207 9.89 15.09 13.87
N ALA A 208 8.80 14.39 14.22
CA ALA A 208 8.55 13.03 13.75
C ALA A 208 8.42 12.96 12.21
N VAL A 209 7.71 13.92 11.61
CA VAL A 209 7.60 14.04 10.14
C VAL A 209 8.99 14.18 9.51
N HIS A 210 9.83 15.08 10.03
CA HIS A 210 11.20 15.24 9.51
C HIS A 210 12.02 13.96 9.58
N ILE A 211 12.02 13.28 10.73
CA ILE A 211 12.74 12.01 10.92
C ILE A 211 12.31 10.99 9.86
N VAL A 212 11.00 10.81 9.67
CA VAL A 212 10.45 9.87 8.69
C VAL A 212 10.85 10.25 7.27
N LEU A 213 10.70 11.51 6.87
CA LEU A 213 11.02 11.94 5.50
C LEU A 213 12.51 11.79 5.18
N GLN A 214 13.40 12.07 6.14
CA GLN A 214 14.83 11.82 5.99
C GLN A 214 15.15 10.32 5.90
N ALA A 215 14.45 9.47 6.66
CA ALA A 215 14.60 8.02 6.54
C ALA A 215 14.15 7.49 5.18
N VAL A 216 13.02 7.98 4.64
CA VAL A 216 12.55 7.59 3.30
C VAL A 216 13.54 8.03 2.21
N LYS A 217 14.12 9.23 2.35
CA LYS A 217 15.21 9.68 1.46
C LYS A 217 16.39 8.71 1.49
N ARG A 218 16.88 8.33 2.68
CA ARG A 218 17.99 7.38 2.81
C ARG A 218 17.61 6.00 2.27
N PHE A 219 16.40 5.51 2.52
CA PHE A 219 15.90 4.25 1.97
C PHE A 219 15.99 4.21 0.44
N SER A 220 15.53 5.27 -0.24
CA SER A 220 15.68 5.37 -1.69
C SER A 220 17.15 5.41 -2.14
N GLN A 221 18.00 6.15 -1.40
CA GLN A 221 19.43 6.21 -1.70
C GLN A 221 20.14 4.86 -1.54
N ARG A 222 19.71 4.02 -0.58
CA ARG A 222 20.22 2.65 -0.44
C ARG A 222 19.92 1.81 -1.69
N TYR A 223 18.73 1.95 -2.29
CA TYR A 223 18.44 1.30 -3.57
C TYR A 223 19.23 1.88 -4.73
N ALA A 224 19.50 3.18 -4.73
CA ALA A 224 20.34 3.76 -5.76
C ALA A 224 21.77 3.19 -5.72
N ASP A 225 22.33 3.06 -4.52
CA ASP A 225 23.65 2.47 -4.32
C ASP A 225 23.68 1.00 -4.72
N LEU A 226 22.66 0.22 -4.32
CA LEU A 226 22.53 -1.17 -4.72
C LEU A 226 22.38 -1.33 -6.24
N ALA A 227 21.54 -0.52 -6.89
CA ALA A 227 21.38 -0.56 -8.35
C ALA A 227 22.69 -0.24 -9.07
N PHE A 228 23.43 0.76 -8.59
CA PHE A 228 24.74 1.11 -9.14
C PHE A 228 25.78 0.01 -8.95
N GLU A 229 25.80 -0.65 -7.80
CA GLU A 229 26.68 -1.80 -7.51
C GLU A 229 26.36 -2.97 -8.44
N LEU A 230 25.09 -3.37 -8.53
CA LEU A 230 24.64 -4.44 -9.42
C LEU A 230 24.95 -4.13 -10.88
N ALA A 231 24.89 -2.86 -11.30
CA ALA A 231 25.24 -2.46 -12.66
C ALA A 231 26.71 -2.73 -13.03
N GLN A 232 27.62 -2.83 -12.05
CA GLN A 232 29.05 -3.07 -12.31
C GLN A 232 29.32 -4.48 -12.82
N SER A 233 28.52 -5.47 -12.41
CA SER A 233 28.65 -6.87 -12.81
C SER A 233 27.77 -7.26 -14.00
N GLN A 234 26.94 -6.33 -14.50
CA GLN A 234 25.99 -6.55 -15.59
C GLN A 234 26.50 -5.99 -16.93
N GLN A 235 25.87 -6.38 -18.03
CA GLN A 235 26.21 -5.90 -19.39
C GLN A 235 24.95 -5.56 -20.20
N GLY A 236 25.15 -4.87 -21.33
CA GLY A 236 24.10 -4.55 -22.29
C GLY A 236 22.92 -3.78 -21.68
N LYS A 237 21.70 -4.16 -22.07
CA LYS A 237 20.45 -3.51 -21.65
C LYS A 237 20.30 -3.48 -20.13
N ARG A 238 20.58 -4.58 -19.43
CA ARG A 238 20.38 -4.66 -17.98
C ARG A 238 21.28 -3.70 -17.20
N LYS A 239 22.53 -3.50 -17.66
CA LYS A 239 23.42 -2.49 -17.08
C LYS A 239 22.82 -1.08 -17.20
N GLN A 240 22.28 -0.73 -18.36
CA GLN A 240 21.67 0.58 -18.59
C GLN A 240 20.42 0.78 -17.72
N GLU A 241 19.56 -0.24 -17.62
CA GLU A 241 18.38 -0.21 -16.75
C GLU A 241 18.75 0.02 -15.27
N LEU A 242 19.79 -0.66 -14.77
CA LEU A 242 20.23 -0.51 -13.38
C LEU A 242 20.88 0.86 -13.12
N LEU A 243 21.65 1.39 -14.08
CA LEU A 243 22.20 2.74 -13.96
C LEU A 243 21.10 3.80 -13.97
N GLU A 244 20.06 3.61 -14.79
CA GLU A 244 18.90 4.51 -14.81
C GLU A 244 18.10 4.39 -13.51
N LEU A 245 17.87 3.17 -13.00
CA LEU A 245 17.22 2.97 -11.71
C LEU A 245 18.02 3.62 -10.56
N ALA A 246 19.35 3.58 -10.62
CA ALA A 246 20.21 4.28 -9.65
C ALA A 246 20.01 5.79 -9.70
N ARG A 247 19.96 6.38 -10.91
CA ARG A 247 19.68 7.81 -11.12
C ARG A 247 18.30 8.19 -10.57
N ILE A 248 17.28 7.40 -10.89
CA ILE A 248 15.91 7.61 -10.43
C ILE A 248 15.83 7.56 -8.90
N CYS A 249 16.33 6.50 -8.27
CA CYS A 249 16.29 6.32 -6.82
C CYS A 249 17.12 7.38 -6.06
N ARG A 250 18.12 8.00 -6.69
CA ARG A 250 18.81 9.18 -6.11
C ARG A 250 17.92 10.41 -6.02
N LYS A 251 16.94 10.53 -6.93
CA LYS A 251 16.08 11.71 -7.10
C LYS A 251 14.75 11.56 -6.36
N VAL A 252 13.96 10.55 -6.71
CA VAL A 252 12.58 10.37 -6.21
C VAL A 252 12.54 9.36 -5.06
N PRO A 253 11.59 9.47 -4.10
CA PRO A 253 10.51 10.47 -4.01
C PRO A 253 10.94 11.80 -3.33
N TRP A 254 12.24 12.02 -3.08
CA TRP A 254 12.70 13.21 -2.38
C TRP A 254 12.44 14.50 -3.16
N GLN A 255 12.74 14.49 -4.46
CA GLN A 255 12.49 15.57 -5.41
C GLN A 255 11.28 15.24 -6.31
N PRO A 256 10.69 16.24 -7.00
CA PRO A 256 9.64 16.01 -7.98
C PRO A 256 10.04 14.99 -9.06
N ALA A 257 9.08 14.17 -9.50
CA ALA A 257 9.25 13.33 -10.68
C ALA A 257 9.17 14.19 -11.95
N GLU A 258 9.91 13.80 -12.99
CA GLU A 258 9.89 14.46 -14.32
C GLU A 258 9.57 13.46 -15.44
N THR A 259 9.77 12.16 -15.21
CA THR A 259 9.50 11.10 -16.19
C THR A 259 8.45 10.11 -15.67
N PHE A 260 7.87 9.32 -16.56
CA PHE A 260 6.93 8.26 -16.23
C PHE A 260 7.58 7.21 -15.32
N HIS A 261 8.83 6.80 -15.60
CA HIS A 261 9.56 5.85 -14.77
C HIS A 261 9.85 6.41 -13.37
N GLU A 262 10.24 7.70 -13.27
CA GLU A 262 10.39 8.37 -11.97
C GLU A 262 9.06 8.40 -11.20
N ALA A 263 7.95 8.70 -11.87
CA ALA A 263 6.64 8.75 -11.23
C ALA A 263 6.22 7.39 -10.67
N LEU A 264 6.39 6.31 -11.45
CA LEU A 264 6.06 4.96 -10.99
C LEU A 264 6.98 4.49 -9.84
N GLN A 265 8.27 4.78 -9.91
CA GLN A 265 9.21 4.46 -8.83
C GLN A 265 8.89 5.23 -7.54
N ALA A 266 8.53 6.50 -7.63
CA ALA A 266 8.13 7.31 -6.50
C ALA A 266 6.84 6.78 -5.85
N VAL A 267 5.83 6.49 -6.66
CA VAL A 267 4.56 5.89 -6.19
C VAL A 267 4.80 4.56 -5.50
N TRP A 268 5.62 3.69 -6.09
CA TRP A 268 5.95 2.39 -5.51
C TRP A 268 6.68 2.52 -4.16
N LEU A 269 7.69 3.40 -4.06
CA LEU A 269 8.41 3.61 -2.80
C LEU A 269 7.50 4.12 -1.68
N ILE A 270 6.58 5.04 -1.99
CA ILE A 270 5.61 5.52 -1.00
C ILE A 270 4.66 4.40 -0.59
N GLN A 271 4.14 3.62 -1.55
CA GLN A 271 3.25 2.49 -1.28
C GLN A 271 3.90 1.42 -0.38
N VAL A 272 5.15 1.04 -0.66
CA VAL A 272 5.84 0.02 0.12
C VAL A 272 6.26 0.54 1.50
N VAL A 273 6.74 1.79 1.60
CA VAL A 273 7.12 2.39 2.90
C VAL A 273 5.94 2.46 3.85
N LEU A 274 4.76 2.90 3.39
CA LEU A 274 3.56 2.96 4.21
C LEU A 274 3.13 1.56 4.72
N GLN A 275 3.38 0.52 3.92
CA GLN A 275 3.11 -0.88 4.28
C GLN A 275 4.25 -1.57 5.07
N ILE A 276 5.40 -0.91 5.22
CA ILE A 276 6.47 -1.25 6.17
C ILE A 276 6.19 -0.57 7.52
N GLU A 277 5.74 0.68 7.50
CA GLU A 277 5.37 1.45 8.69
C GLU A 277 4.20 0.80 9.44
N SER A 278 3.17 0.37 8.70
CA SER A 278 1.95 -0.19 9.26
C SER A 278 1.50 -1.42 8.49
N ASN A 279 0.95 -2.43 9.19
CA ASN A 279 0.32 -3.59 8.56
C ASN A 279 -1.13 -3.33 8.16
N GLY A 280 -1.59 -2.08 8.15
CA GLY A 280 -2.89 -1.73 7.55
C GLY A 280 -2.93 -2.16 6.08
N HIS A 281 -4.05 -2.71 5.63
CA HIS A 281 -4.28 -3.07 4.23
C HIS A 281 -5.25 -2.07 3.58
N SER A 282 -5.65 -2.30 2.33
CA SER A 282 -6.47 -1.35 1.56
C SER A 282 -5.78 0.00 1.34
N LEU A 283 -4.44 0.01 1.37
CA LEU A 283 -3.67 1.17 0.96
C LEU A 283 -3.75 1.26 -0.57
N SER A 284 -4.44 2.28 -1.04
CA SER A 284 -4.89 2.36 -2.42
C SER A 284 -4.12 3.43 -3.18
N PHE A 285 -3.94 3.24 -4.48
CA PHE A 285 -3.30 4.20 -5.37
C PHE A 285 -4.19 5.40 -5.66
N GLY A 286 -5.51 5.27 -5.47
CA GLY A 286 -6.46 6.32 -5.80
C GLY A 286 -6.65 6.45 -7.31
N ARG A 287 -6.85 7.68 -7.82
CA ARG A 287 -7.05 7.97 -9.25
C ARG A 287 -5.73 7.93 -10.04
N PHE A 288 -5.17 6.74 -10.15
CA PHE A 288 -3.83 6.49 -10.70
C PHE A 288 -3.65 7.07 -12.10
N ASP A 289 -4.63 6.86 -12.98
CA ASP A 289 -4.59 7.36 -14.35
C ASP A 289 -4.56 8.89 -14.43
N GLN A 290 -5.07 9.62 -13.45
CA GLN A 290 -5.12 11.08 -13.51
C GLN A 290 -3.79 11.73 -13.15
N TYR A 291 -3.15 11.28 -12.07
CA TYR A 291 -1.89 11.90 -11.61
C TYR A 291 -0.65 11.33 -12.31
N ILE A 292 -0.75 10.17 -12.96
CA ILE A 292 0.34 9.58 -13.76
C ILE A 292 0.33 10.07 -15.20
N ASN A 293 -0.84 10.34 -15.80
CA ASN A 293 -0.94 10.67 -17.22
C ASN A 293 -0.06 11.84 -17.70
N PRO A 294 0.13 12.94 -16.92
CA PRO A 294 1.03 14.02 -17.35
C PRO A 294 2.47 13.55 -17.62
N TYR A 295 2.95 12.55 -16.87
CA TYR A 295 4.29 11.98 -17.05
C TYR A 295 4.36 11.04 -18.25
N TYR A 296 3.30 10.26 -18.49
CA TYR A 296 3.21 9.40 -19.67
C TYR A 296 3.13 10.21 -20.97
N GLU A 297 2.25 11.21 -21.02
CA GLU A 297 2.09 12.08 -22.19
C GLU A 297 3.38 12.86 -22.51
N HIS A 298 4.07 13.34 -21.47
CA HIS A 298 5.38 13.98 -21.61
C HIS A 298 6.39 13.04 -22.26
N ASP A 299 6.62 11.86 -21.66
CA ASP A 299 7.64 10.94 -22.13
C ASP A 299 7.34 10.38 -23.52
N LEU A 300 6.05 10.13 -23.82
CA LEU A 300 5.61 9.70 -25.15
C LEU A 300 5.87 10.78 -26.21
N LYS A 301 5.59 12.04 -25.89
CA LYS A 301 5.81 13.17 -26.79
C LYS A 301 7.30 13.43 -27.05
N GLU A 302 8.12 13.31 -26.01
CA GLU A 302 9.58 13.51 -26.11
C GLU A 302 10.32 12.28 -26.65
N GLY A 303 9.61 11.18 -26.93
CA GLY A 303 10.18 9.93 -27.44
C GLY A 303 11.09 9.23 -26.43
N LEU A 304 10.89 9.49 -25.13
CA LEU A 304 11.63 8.85 -24.04
C LEU A 304 11.10 7.44 -23.76
N ILE A 305 9.82 7.21 -24.06
CA ILE A 305 9.16 5.92 -23.89
C ILE A 305 8.19 5.64 -25.04
N ASP A 306 8.01 4.37 -25.38
CA ASP A 306 6.91 3.88 -26.21
C ASP A 306 5.81 3.19 -25.38
N GLU A 307 4.70 2.81 -26.02
CA GLU A 307 3.58 2.16 -25.33
C GLU A 307 3.97 0.82 -24.68
N GLU A 308 4.80 0.01 -25.34
CA GLU A 308 5.19 -1.31 -24.84
C GLU A 308 6.13 -1.21 -23.64
N GLN A 309 7.06 -0.25 -23.65
CA GLN A 309 7.90 0.07 -22.51
C GLN A 309 7.08 0.59 -21.32
N ALA A 310 6.04 1.40 -21.56
CA ALA A 310 5.14 1.86 -20.51
C ALA A 310 4.31 0.70 -19.93
N LEU A 311 3.85 -0.22 -20.78
CA LEU A 311 3.14 -1.43 -20.35
C LEU A 311 4.04 -2.37 -19.53
N ASP A 312 5.31 -2.50 -19.88
CA ASP A 312 6.30 -3.27 -19.11
C ASP A 312 6.53 -2.66 -17.71
N LEU A 313 6.68 -1.33 -17.61
CA LEU A 313 6.82 -0.65 -16.31
C LEU A 313 5.56 -0.80 -15.44
N LEU A 314 4.36 -0.70 -16.04
CA LEU A 314 3.10 -0.93 -15.32
C LEU A 314 2.97 -2.39 -14.89
N ALA A 315 3.30 -3.35 -15.76
CA ALA A 315 3.33 -4.76 -15.41
C ALA A 315 4.29 -5.02 -14.24
N ASN A 316 5.47 -4.38 -14.26
CA ASN A 316 6.42 -4.43 -13.15
C ASN A 316 5.77 -3.95 -11.84
N LEU A 317 5.13 -2.79 -11.86
CA LEU A 317 4.43 -2.23 -10.70
C LEU A 317 3.35 -3.20 -10.18
N TRP A 318 2.56 -3.79 -11.06
CA TRP A 318 1.51 -4.74 -10.67
C TRP A 318 2.09 -6.02 -10.08
N ILE A 319 3.19 -6.56 -10.63
CA ILE A 319 3.90 -7.68 -10.04
C ILE A 319 4.48 -7.30 -8.67
N LYS A 320 5.02 -6.08 -8.52
CA LYS A 320 5.50 -5.54 -7.23
C LYS A 320 4.39 -5.53 -6.17
N THR A 321 3.14 -5.19 -6.53
CA THR A 321 2.00 -5.27 -5.58
C THR A 321 1.73 -6.68 -5.06
N GLN A 322 2.10 -7.74 -5.80
CA GLN A 322 2.01 -9.13 -5.34
C GLN A 322 3.12 -9.53 -4.37
N THR A 323 4.23 -8.81 -4.35
CA THR A 323 5.35 -9.11 -3.44
C THR A 323 5.04 -8.76 -1.99
N ILE A 324 4.05 -7.89 -1.76
CA ILE A 324 3.58 -7.47 -0.45
C ILE A 324 2.64 -8.52 0.13
N ASN A 325 2.86 -8.88 1.39
CA ASN A 325 2.03 -9.86 2.07
C ASN A 325 1.76 -9.49 3.54
N LYS A 326 0.72 -10.09 4.11
CA LYS A 326 0.30 -9.88 5.49
C LYS A 326 -0.24 -11.16 6.09
N VAL A 327 0.36 -11.57 7.20
CA VAL A 327 -0.18 -12.64 8.05
C VAL A 327 -1.34 -12.12 8.88
N ARG A 328 -2.41 -12.93 8.97
CA ARG A 328 -3.58 -12.71 9.82
C ARG A 328 -3.76 -13.92 10.75
N SER A 329 -4.50 -13.77 11.85
CA SER A 329 -4.92 -14.92 12.66
C SER A 329 -5.81 -15.83 11.84
N GLN A 330 -5.81 -17.14 12.14
CA GLN A 330 -6.65 -18.09 11.39
C GLN A 330 -8.13 -17.70 11.40
N SER A 331 -8.64 -17.23 12.55
CA SER A 331 -10.01 -16.74 12.68
C SER A 331 -10.34 -15.59 11.72
N HIS A 332 -9.39 -14.69 11.48
CA HIS A 332 -9.56 -13.55 10.57
C HIS A 332 -9.39 -13.97 9.11
N THR A 333 -8.52 -14.93 8.82
CA THR A 333 -8.34 -15.52 7.47
C THR A 333 -9.65 -16.05 6.88
N TYR A 334 -10.54 -16.65 7.68
CA TYR A 334 -11.84 -17.11 7.19
C TYR A 334 -12.74 -16.00 6.61
N SER A 335 -12.52 -14.76 7.02
CA SER A 335 -13.21 -13.57 6.50
C SER A 335 -12.37 -12.74 5.51
N SER A 336 -11.16 -13.18 5.19
CA SER A 336 -10.21 -12.47 4.32
C SER A 336 -9.29 -13.45 3.59
N ALA A 337 -9.87 -14.49 3.00
CA ALA A 337 -9.13 -15.56 2.33
C ALA A 337 -8.44 -15.08 1.05
N GLY A 338 -7.28 -15.68 0.74
CA GLY A 338 -6.47 -15.39 -0.45
C GLY A 338 -5.31 -14.41 -0.18
N SER A 339 -4.98 -14.16 1.09
CA SER A 339 -3.96 -13.17 1.52
C SER A 339 -4.06 -11.79 0.84
N PRO A 340 -5.26 -11.20 0.65
CA PRO A 340 -5.39 -9.96 -0.10
C PRO A 340 -4.79 -8.77 0.67
N MET A 341 -4.15 -7.86 -0.06
CA MET A 341 -3.78 -6.52 0.44
C MET A 341 -4.76 -5.43 0.02
N TYR A 342 -5.68 -5.74 -0.90
CA TYR A 342 -6.73 -4.85 -1.40
C TYR A 342 -6.18 -3.51 -1.94
N GLN A 343 -5.03 -3.55 -2.63
CA GLN A 343 -4.38 -2.34 -3.15
C GLN A 343 -5.17 -1.84 -4.37
N ASN A 344 -6.12 -0.91 -4.16
CA ASN A 344 -7.03 -0.47 -5.21
C ASN A 344 -6.40 0.57 -6.15
N VAL A 345 -6.62 0.40 -7.45
CA VAL A 345 -6.30 1.36 -8.51
C VAL A 345 -7.61 1.81 -9.15
N THR A 346 -7.91 3.10 -9.07
CA THR A 346 -9.10 3.69 -9.71
C THR A 346 -8.71 4.39 -11.01
N ILE A 347 -9.51 4.18 -12.06
CA ILE A 347 -9.39 4.85 -13.37
C ILE A 347 -10.74 5.36 -13.90
N GLY A 348 -10.72 6.25 -14.89
CA GLY A 348 -11.91 6.84 -15.50
C GLY A 348 -12.61 7.85 -14.58
N GLY A 349 -13.94 7.94 -14.67
CA GLY A 349 -14.77 8.89 -13.92
C GLY A 349 -14.78 10.28 -14.55
N GLN A 350 -14.98 11.31 -13.72
CA GLN A 350 -15.13 12.68 -14.19
C GLN A 350 -14.03 13.63 -13.71
N THR A 351 -13.76 14.70 -14.46
CA THR A 351 -12.97 15.86 -14.02
C THR A 351 -13.78 16.71 -13.03
N PRO A 352 -13.16 17.67 -12.31
CA PRO A 352 -13.90 18.59 -11.43
C PRO A 352 -15.02 19.36 -12.12
N GLU A 353 -14.92 19.55 -13.45
CA GLU A 353 -15.92 20.22 -14.28
C GLU A 353 -17.04 19.27 -14.77
N GLY A 354 -17.03 18.01 -14.35
CA GLY A 354 -18.03 17.00 -14.74
C GLY A 354 -17.87 16.48 -16.18
N LYS A 355 -16.67 16.58 -16.76
CA LYS A 355 -16.36 15.98 -18.07
C LYS A 355 -15.76 14.59 -17.90
N ASP A 356 -15.85 13.74 -18.91
CA ASP A 356 -15.17 12.44 -18.91
C ASP A 356 -13.65 12.62 -18.68
N ALA A 357 -13.10 11.87 -17.74
CA ALA A 357 -11.69 11.93 -17.34
C ALA A 357 -10.83 10.79 -17.92
N VAL A 358 -11.42 9.94 -18.76
CA VAL A 358 -10.68 8.88 -19.47
C VAL A 358 -9.56 9.50 -20.31
N ASN A 359 -8.35 8.96 -20.17
CA ASN A 359 -7.15 9.38 -20.89
C ASN A 359 -6.33 8.15 -21.37
N GLN A 360 -5.17 8.38 -22.00
CA GLN A 360 -4.34 7.29 -22.52
C GLN A 360 -3.87 6.34 -21.41
N THR A 361 -3.56 6.87 -20.22
CA THR A 361 -3.16 6.06 -19.07
C THR A 361 -4.32 5.19 -18.57
N SER A 362 -5.57 5.61 -18.68
CA SER A 362 -6.74 4.77 -18.36
C SER A 362 -6.75 3.48 -19.20
N TYR A 363 -6.48 3.58 -20.50
CA TYR A 363 -6.37 2.42 -21.40
C TYR A 363 -5.13 1.56 -21.09
N LEU A 364 -3.99 2.19 -20.81
CA LEU A 364 -2.76 1.47 -20.42
C LEU A 364 -2.96 0.63 -19.15
N VAL A 365 -3.69 1.16 -18.15
CA VAL A 365 -4.00 0.41 -16.94
C VAL A 365 -4.88 -0.80 -17.25
N LEU A 366 -5.93 -0.65 -18.08
CA LEU A 366 -6.76 -1.78 -18.52
C LEU A 366 -5.90 -2.86 -19.21
N LYS A 367 -5.07 -2.45 -20.17
CA LYS A 367 -4.22 -3.34 -20.96
C LYS A 367 -3.13 -4.04 -20.12
N SER A 368 -2.47 -3.33 -19.22
CA SER A 368 -1.45 -3.91 -18.33
C SER A 368 -2.05 -4.89 -17.30
N ILE A 369 -3.24 -4.61 -16.75
CA ILE A 369 -3.96 -5.55 -15.88
C ILE A 369 -4.41 -6.79 -16.65
N ALA A 370 -4.91 -6.60 -17.88
CA ALA A 370 -5.28 -7.69 -18.77
C ALA A 370 -4.09 -8.62 -19.10
N ARG A 371 -2.90 -8.05 -19.33
CA ARG A 371 -1.66 -8.83 -19.59
C ARG A 371 -1.17 -9.59 -18.37
N THR A 372 -1.15 -8.94 -17.21
CA THR A 372 -0.61 -9.53 -15.97
C THR A 372 -1.51 -10.58 -15.34
N ARG A 373 -2.83 -10.39 -15.40
CA ARG A 373 -3.84 -11.32 -14.84
C ARG A 373 -3.54 -11.70 -13.38
N LEU A 374 -3.11 -10.71 -12.60
CA LEU A 374 -2.80 -10.85 -11.19
C LEU A 374 -4.02 -10.49 -10.33
N PRO A 375 -4.16 -11.06 -9.13
CA PRO A 375 -5.27 -10.72 -8.23
C PRO A 375 -5.16 -9.32 -7.61
N GLN A 376 -4.03 -8.65 -7.78
CA GLN A 376 -3.78 -7.26 -7.39
C GLN A 376 -2.96 -6.54 -8.48
N PRO A 377 -3.12 -5.21 -8.64
CA PRO A 377 -4.00 -4.34 -7.86
C PRO A 377 -5.50 -4.62 -8.09
N ASN A 378 -6.33 -4.20 -7.14
CA ASN A 378 -7.78 -4.24 -7.32
C ASN A 378 -8.18 -3.10 -8.27
N LEU A 379 -8.53 -3.43 -9.51
CA LEU A 379 -8.89 -2.43 -10.51
C LEU A 379 -10.36 -2.00 -10.37
N THR A 380 -10.60 -0.69 -10.26
CA THR A 380 -11.93 -0.08 -10.27
C THR A 380 -12.07 0.98 -11.36
N VAL A 381 -13.13 0.89 -12.16
CA VAL A 381 -13.55 1.91 -13.12
C VAL A 381 -14.64 2.77 -12.47
N ARG A 382 -14.49 4.10 -12.56
CA ARG A 382 -15.56 5.03 -12.22
C ARG A 382 -16.47 5.25 -13.44
N TYR A 383 -17.69 4.72 -13.34
CA TYR A 383 -18.74 4.90 -14.33
C TYR A 383 -19.47 6.23 -14.11
N HIS A 384 -19.81 6.90 -15.21
CA HIS A 384 -20.74 8.02 -15.27
C HIS A 384 -21.51 7.97 -16.59
N ALA A 385 -22.63 8.69 -16.68
CA ALA A 385 -23.50 8.64 -17.85
C ALA A 385 -22.83 9.10 -19.16
N GLY A 386 -21.80 9.94 -19.07
CA GLY A 386 -21.02 10.44 -20.20
C GLY A 386 -19.75 9.66 -20.51
N LEU A 387 -19.54 8.49 -19.89
CA LEU A 387 -18.31 7.69 -20.06
C LEU A 387 -18.15 7.27 -21.52
N SER A 388 -16.95 7.43 -22.06
CA SER A 388 -16.59 6.97 -23.41
C SER A 388 -17.08 5.54 -23.69
N PRO A 389 -17.95 5.32 -24.70
CA PRO A 389 -18.42 3.98 -25.07
C PRO A 389 -17.28 3.04 -25.45
N ALA A 390 -16.22 3.57 -26.09
CA ALA A 390 -15.04 2.80 -26.43
C ALA A 390 -14.28 2.33 -25.18
N PHE A 391 -14.17 3.18 -24.17
CA PHE A 391 -13.53 2.81 -22.90
C PHE A 391 -14.37 1.81 -22.11
N MET A 392 -15.69 1.97 -22.09
CA MET A 392 -16.60 1.00 -21.48
C MET A 392 -16.48 -0.37 -22.16
N GLN A 393 -16.39 -0.41 -23.50
CA GLN A 393 -16.15 -1.65 -24.24
C GLN A 393 -14.81 -2.29 -23.87
N GLU A 394 -13.74 -1.49 -23.76
CA GLU A 394 -12.42 -1.98 -23.34
C GLU A 394 -12.46 -2.60 -21.93
N ALA A 395 -13.15 -1.94 -20.99
CA ALA A 395 -13.37 -2.47 -19.65
C ALA A 395 -14.13 -3.81 -19.66
N ILE A 396 -15.13 -3.95 -20.54
CA ILE A 396 -15.86 -5.21 -20.75
C ILE A 396 -14.93 -6.31 -21.31
N GLU A 397 -14.05 -5.98 -22.25
CA GLU A 397 -13.06 -6.95 -22.76
C GLU A 397 -12.12 -7.44 -21.66
N VAL A 398 -11.73 -6.58 -20.70
CA VAL A 398 -10.99 -7.00 -19.50
C VAL A 398 -11.83 -7.94 -18.64
N MET A 399 -13.12 -7.63 -18.40
CA MET A 399 -14.01 -8.52 -17.64
C MET A 399 -14.13 -9.92 -18.26
N ARG A 400 -14.14 -10.02 -19.60
CA ARG A 400 -14.24 -11.29 -20.33
C ARG A 400 -13.06 -12.24 -20.09
N LEU A 401 -11.96 -11.74 -19.52
CA LEU A 401 -10.81 -12.56 -19.10
C LEU A 401 -11.12 -13.44 -17.88
N GLY A 402 -12.22 -13.16 -17.17
CA GLY A 402 -12.69 -13.95 -16.03
C GLY A 402 -11.87 -13.77 -14.76
N THR A 403 -11.17 -12.64 -14.61
CA THR A 403 -10.35 -12.33 -13.43
C THR A 403 -11.12 -11.59 -12.33
N GLY A 404 -12.39 -11.23 -12.57
CA GLY A 404 -13.21 -10.47 -11.62
C GLY A 404 -12.96 -8.96 -11.63
N MET A 405 -12.19 -8.45 -12.59
CA MET A 405 -11.87 -7.02 -12.75
C MET A 405 -12.29 -6.53 -14.14
N PRO A 406 -12.50 -5.21 -14.32
CA PRO A 406 -12.62 -4.19 -13.28
C PRO A 406 -13.92 -4.30 -12.47
N ALA A 407 -13.89 -3.79 -11.23
CA ALA A 407 -15.10 -3.40 -10.50
C ALA A 407 -15.60 -2.03 -11.00
N PHE A 408 -16.86 -1.70 -10.71
CA PHE A 408 -17.45 -0.40 -11.10
C PHE A 408 -17.97 0.36 -9.90
N ASN A 409 -17.58 1.63 -9.79
CA ASN A 409 -18.27 2.61 -8.94
C ASN A 409 -19.11 3.55 -9.80
N ASN A 410 -20.22 4.04 -9.25
CA ASN A 410 -21.17 4.90 -9.98
C ASN A 410 -21.10 6.36 -9.50
N ASP A 411 -20.51 7.23 -10.32
CA ASP A 411 -20.39 8.65 -10.06
C ASP A 411 -21.76 9.31 -9.82
N GLU A 412 -22.82 8.85 -10.50
CA GLU A 412 -24.18 9.41 -10.42
C GLU A 412 -24.81 9.28 -9.03
N ILE A 413 -24.27 8.39 -8.20
CA ILE A 413 -24.71 8.19 -6.81
C ILE A 413 -23.68 8.73 -5.83
N ILE A 414 -22.41 8.42 -6.06
CA ILE A 414 -21.34 8.70 -5.10
C ILE A 414 -21.07 10.20 -5.01
N ILE A 415 -20.98 10.91 -6.13
CA ILE A 415 -20.69 12.36 -6.13
C ILE A 415 -21.80 13.14 -5.41
N PRO A 416 -23.09 12.97 -5.74
CA PRO A 416 -24.16 13.65 -5.00
C PRO A 416 -24.20 13.27 -3.52
N SER A 417 -23.89 12.01 -3.18
CA SER A 417 -23.85 11.55 -1.79
C SER A 417 -22.73 12.23 -0.99
N PHE A 418 -21.55 12.39 -1.60
CA PHE A 418 -20.41 13.09 -0.98
C PHE A 418 -20.73 14.57 -0.76
N ILE A 419 -21.28 15.24 -1.76
CA ILE A 419 -21.68 16.65 -1.66
C ILE A 419 -22.73 16.82 -0.55
N LYS A 420 -23.72 15.93 -0.48
CA LYS A 420 -24.74 15.93 0.58
C LYS A 420 -24.15 15.76 1.98
N LEU A 421 -23.07 15.00 2.12
CA LEU A 421 -22.34 14.82 3.37
C LEU A 421 -21.40 15.99 3.70
N GLY A 422 -21.28 17.00 2.83
CA GLY A 422 -20.48 18.20 3.04
C GLY A 422 -19.09 18.15 2.41
N VAL A 423 -18.78 17.15 1.58
CA VAL A 423 -17.56 17.15 0.76
C VAL A 423 -17.70 18.24 -0.30
N LYS A 424 -16.65 19.04 -0.48
CA LYS A 424 -16.66 20.09 -1.50
C LYS A 424 -16.84 19.48 -2.90
N PRO A 425 -17.58 20.13 -3.81
CA PRO A 425 -17.80 19.59 -5.16
C PRO A 425 -16.50 19.15 -5.84
N GLU A 426 -15.47 20.00 -5.87
CA GLU A 426 -14.18 19.69 -6.49
C GLU A 426 -13.49 18.43 -5.92
N ASP A 427 -13.68 18.16 -4.63
CA ASP A 427 -13.17 16.98 -3.94
C ASP A 427 -14.04 15.76 -4.18
N ALA A 428 -15.36 15.94 -4.24
CA ALA A 428 -16.32 14.88 -4.54
C ALA A 428 -16.10 14.34 -5.96
N TYR A 429 -15.90 15.20 -6.96
CA TYR A 429 -15.55 14.75 -8.32
C TYR A 429 -14.21 14.01 -8.38
N ASN A 430 -13.32 14.22 -7.40
CA ASN A 430 -12.01 13.59 -7.33
C ASN A 430 -11.95 12.34 -6.43
N TYR A 431 -13.08 11.77 -6.03
CA TYR A 431 -13.09 10.55 -5.21
C TYR A 431 -12.41 9.37 -5.93
N SER A 432 -11.96 8.39 -5.16
CA SER A 432 -11.51 7.09 -5.66
C SER A 432 -12.13 5.95 -4.86
N ALA A 433 -12.08 4.75 -5.42
CA ALA A 433 -12.23 3.54 -4.62
C ALA A 433 -11.03 3.38 -3.68
N ILE A 434 -11.28 2.80 -2.52
CA ILE A 434 -10.30 2.40 -1.52
C ILE A 434 -10.55 0.93 -1.24
N GLY A 435 -9.52 0.09 -1.19
CA GLY A 435 -9.69 -1.31 -0.80
C GLY A 435 -10.59 -2.12 -1.74
N CYS A 436 -11.81 -2.36 -1.27
CA CYS A 436 -12.84 -3.10 -1.99
C CYS A 436 -13.76 -2.16 -2.79
N VAL A 437 -14.80 -1.63 -2.15
CA VAL A 437 -15.89 -0.87 -2.81
C VAL A 437 -16.14 0.49 -2.18
N GLU A 438 -15.55 0.71 -1.01
CA GLU A 438 -15.62 1.96 -0.29
C GLU A 438 -14.93 3.08 -1.07
N THR A 439 -15.41 4.30 -0.86
CA THR A 439 -14.94 5.47 -1.59
C THR A 439 -14.50 6.55 -0.62
N ALA A 440 -13.46 7.27 -1.02
CA ALA A 440 -12.91 8.39 -0.26
C ALA A 440 -12.27 9.41 -1.19
N VAL A 441 -11.89 10.57 -0.66
CA VAL A 441 -11.12 11.57 -1.39
C VAL A 441 -9.62 11.37 -1.12
N PRO A 442 -8.80 10.99 -2.12
CA PRO A 442 -7.36 10.80 -1.93
C PRO A 442 -6.68 12.02 -1.29
N GLY A 443 -5.83 11.77 -0.30
CA GLY A 443 -5.05 12.81 0.40
C GLY A 443 -5.87 13.71 1.35
N LYS A 444 -7.20 13.57 1.39
CA LYS A 444 -8.10 14.45 2.16
C LYS A 444 -9.10 13.69 3.05
N TRP A 445 -8.98 12.37 3.12
CA TRP A 445 -9.82 11.53 3.97
C TRP A 445 -9.00 10.87 5.09
N GLY A 446 -9.62 10.67 6.25
CA GLY A 446 -9.02 9.90 7.34
C GLY A 446 -8.92 8.41 7.02
N TYR A 447 -8.49 7.61 8.00
CA TYR A 447 -8.46 6.17 7.86
C TYR A 447 -9.87 5.56 7.82
N ARG A 448 -10.01 4.38 7.21
CA ARG A 448 -11.22 3.53 7.28
C ARG A 448 -12.52 4.26 6.91
N CYS A 449 -12.65 4.63 5.63
CA CYS A 449 -13.96 5.00 5.07
C CYS A 449 -14.98 3.84 5.14
N THR A 450 -14.50 2.59 5.26
CA THR A 450 -15.26 1.43 5.75
C THR A 450 -14.35 0.51 6.58
N GLY A 451 -14.78 -0.73 6.83
CA GLY A 451 -13.92 -1.77 7.41
C GLY A 451 -13.77 -1.58 8.92
N MET A 452 -14.77 -0.97 9.54
CA MET A 452 -14.74 -0.63 10.94
C MET A 452 -15.02 -1.88 11.80
N SER A 453 -16.28 -2.25 11.97
CA SER A 453 -16.67 -3.45 12.72
C SER A 453 -17.68 -4.21 11.90
N TYR A 454 -17.60 -5.53 11.91
CA TYR A 454 -18.55 -6.39 11.17
C TYR A 454 -19.67 -6.80 12.12
N LEU A 455 -20.91 -6.52 11.77
CA LEU A 455 -22.10 -6.84 12.55
C LEU A 455 -22.89 -7.95 11.86
N ASN A 456 -23.20 -9.01 12.60
CA ASN A 456 -23.98 -10.13 12.09
C ASN A 456 -25.49 -9.87 12.29
N PHE A 457 -26.13 -9.33 11.25
CA PHE A 457 -27.57 -8.99 11.28
C PHE A 457 -28.47 -10.22 11.53
N PRO A 458 -28.24 -11.39 10.91
CA PRO A 458 -29.00 -12.60 11.23
C PRO A 458 -29.01 -12.96 12.73
N ARG A 459 -27.87 -12.81 13.42
CA ARG A 459 -27.80 -13.05 14.87
C ARG A 459 -28.59 -12.05 15.70
N LEU A 460 -28.72 -10.79 15.26
CA LEU A 460 -29.60 -9.82 15.92
C LEU A 460 -31.07 -10.25 15.83
N LEU A 461 -31.48 -10.77 14.69
CA LEU A 461 -32.87 -11.19 14.46
C LEU A 461 -33.27 -12.39 15.32
N LEU A 462 -32.36 -13.35 15.53
CA LEU A 462 -32.60 -14.54 16.38
C LEU A 462 -32.95 -14.19 17.83
N ARG A 463 -32.59 -12.99 18.31
CA ARG A 463 -32.89 -12.54 19.68
C ARG A 463 -34.36 -12.13 19.87
N ASN A 464 -35.05 -11.72 18.80
CA ASN A 464 -36.43 -11.23 18.87
C ASN A 464 -37.49 -12.34 18.70
N SER A 465 -37.06 -13.61 18.64
CA SER A 465 -37.91 -14.76 18.34
C SER A 465 -38.39 -15.52 19.60
N HIS A 466 -38.28 -14.93 20.79
CA HIS A 466 -38.69 -15.54 22.06
C HIS A 466 -39.57 -14.63 22.90
#